data_AF-A0A0Q9IZX9-F1
#
_entry.id   AF-A0A0Q9IZX9-F1
#
_cell.length_a   1.000
_cell.length_b   1.000
_cell.length_c   1.000
_cell.angle_alpha   90.00
_cell.angle_beta   90.00
_cell.angle_gamma   90.00
#
_symmetry.space_group_name_H-M   'P 1'
#
loop_
_entity.id
_entity.type
_entity.pdbx_description
1 polymer ?
#
loop_
_entity_poly.entity_id
_entity_poly.type
_entity_poly.pdbx_seq_one_letter_code
_entity_poly.pdbx_strand_id
1 'polypeptide(L)'
;MPYTDPLEPMLQRADELRRQIALRLVEETGATPPPSPSADQMAAADEAITAWDEQGEEEQDQRAFRDIGPLQELLAEYQNLAEQIYDIRDRRLS
;
A
#
# COMPACT_ATOMS: atom_id res chain seq x y z
N MET A 1 -18.80 -13.02 -22.84
CA MET A 1 -17.63 -12.20 -22.46
C MET A 1 -17.59 -12.23 -20.95
N PRO A 2 -16.54 -12.76 -20.30
CA PRO A 2 -16.46 -12.67 -18.85
C PRO A 2 -16.37 -11.18 -18.53
N TYR A 3 -17.32 -10.68 -17.73
CA TYR A 3 -17.19 -9.38 -17.11
C TYR A 3 -16.03 -9.51 -16.11
N THR A 4 -14.79 -9.35 -16.58
CA THR A 4 -13.67 -9.14 -15.69
C THR A 4 -13.94 -7.82 -15.01
N ASP A 5 -14.10 -7.86 -13.69
CA ASP A 5 -14.35 -6.65 -12.94
C ASP A 5 -13.09 -5.78 -13.08
N PRO A 6 -13.17 -4.54 -13.56
CA PRO A 6 -12.00 -3.67 -13.63
C PRO A 6 -11.34 -3.44 -12.25
N LEU A 7 -12.03 -3.75 -11.15
CA LEU A 7 -11.45 -3.78 -9.81
C LEU A 7 -10.54 -4.98 -9.53
N GLU A 8 -10.75 -6.14 -10.17
CA GLU A 8 -9.90 -7.32 -9.96
C GLU A 8 -8.40 -7.04 -10.15
N PRO A 9 -7.95 -6.44 -11.27
CA PRO A 9 -6.52 -6.14 -11.45
C PRO A 9 -6.01 -5.09 -10.45
N MET A 10 -6.86 -4.14 -10.04
CA MET A 10 -6.49 -3.13 -9.05
C MET A 10 -6.33 -3.73 -7.66
N LEU A 11 -7.23 -4.64 -7.26
CA LEU A 11 -7.15 -5.37 -5.99
C LEU A 11 -5.92 -6.28 -5.95
N GLN A 12 -5.61 -6.96 -7.05
CA GLN A 12 -4.38 -7.76 -7.16
C GLN A 12 -3.12 -6.89 -7.02
N ARG A 13 -3.12 -5.70 -7.63
CA ARG A 13 -2.01 -4.75 -7.50
C ARG A 13 -1.87 -4.22 -6.07
N ALA A 14 -2.97 -3.93 -5.39
CA ALA A 14 -2.97 -3.49 -3.99
C ALA A 14 -2.43 -4.59 -3.06
N ASP A 15 -2.81 -5.84 -3.29
CA ASP A 15 -2.27 -7.00 -2.54
C ASP A 15 -0.76 -7.18 -2.79
N GLU A 16 -0.31 -7.05 -4.03
CA GLU A 16 1.12 -7.11 -4.37
C GLU A 16 1.92 -5.97 -3.72
N LEU A 17 1.36 -4.76 -3.67
CA LEU A 17 1.99 -3.63 -2.97
C LEU A 17 2.10 -3.88 -1.47
N ARG A 18 1.03 -4.37 -0.84
CA ARG A 18 1.05 -4.75 0.58
C ARG A 18 2.12 -5.79 0.89
N ARG A 19 2.30 -6.79 0.00
CA ARG A 19 3.38 -7.78 0.12
C ARG A 19 4.76 -7.14 -0.04
N GLN A 20 4.94 -6.25 -1.00
CA GLN A 20 6.22 -5.53 -1.17
C GLN A 20 6.56 -4.65 0.04
N ILE A 21 5.58 -3.95 0.61
CA ILE A 21 5.73 -3.16 1.84
C ILE A 21 6.19 -4.06 2.99
N ALA A 22 5.55 -5.22 3.17
CA ALA A 22 5.92 -6.19 4.20
C ALA A 22 7.38 -6.67 4.05
N LEU A 23 7.80 -7.02 2.83
CA LEU A 23 9.18 -7.43 2.56
C LEU A 23 10.17 -6.29 2.78
N ARG A 24 9.80 -5.07 2.38
CA ARG A 24 10.65 -3.89 2.56
C ARG A 24 10.85 -3.50 4.01
N LEU A 25 9.81 -3.61 4.83
CA LEU A 25 9.94 -3.43 6.28
C LEU A 25 10.95 -4.41 6.88
N VAL A 26 10.95 -5.66 6.43
CA VAL A 26 11.93 -6.66 6.86
C VAL A 26 13.34 -6.29 6.41
N GLU A 27 13.51 -5.82 5.17
CA GLU A 27 14.81 -5.33 4.67
C GLU A 27 15.31 -4.12 5.48
N GLU A 28 14.46 -3.16 5.80
CA GLU A 28 14.82 -1.96 6.56
C GLU A 28 15.18 -2.28 8.03
N THR A 29 14.59 -3.34 8.60
CA THR A 29 15.01 -3.84 9.92
C THR A 29 16.35 -4.59 9.91
N GLY A 30 17.00 -4.71 8.73
CA GLY A 30 18.29 -5.38 8.57
C GLY A 30 18.19 -6.90 8.51
N ALA A 31 16.98 -7.44 8.37
CA ALA A 31 16.74 -8.86 8.22
C ALA A 31 16.64 -9.25 6.74
N THR A 32 17.00 -10.50 6.42
CA THR A 32 16.83 -11.01 5.06
C THR A 32 15.34 -11.27 4.81
N PRO A 33 14.72 -10.61 3.81
CA PRO A 33 13.31 -10.80 3.51
C PRO A 33 13.06 -12.24 3.04
N PRO A 34 12.05 -12.94 3.59
CA PRO A 34 11.64 -14.23 3.06
C PRO A 34 11.02 -14.08 1.66
N PRO A 35 10.92 -15.17 0.86
CA PRO A 35 10.29 -15.12 -0.47
C PRO A 35 8.77 -14.83 -0.41
N SER A 36 8.16 -14.93 0.76
CA SER A 36 6.79 -14.49 1.01
C SER A 36 6.66 -13.97 2.43
N PRO A 37 5.95 -12.85 2.64
CA PRO A 37 5.81 -12.29 3.97
C PRO A 37 5.00 -13.20 4.89
N SER A 38 5.41 -13.30 6.15
CA SER A 38 4.63 -14.00 7.19
C SER A 38 3.40 -13.17 7.60
N ALA A 39 2.48 -13.79 8.34
CA ALA A 39 1.30 -13.08 8.87
C ALA A 39 1.70 -11.86 9.73
N ASP A 40 2.77 -11.98 10.53
CA ASP A 40 3.28 -10.86 11.34
C ASP A 40 3.86 -9.72 10.48
N GLN A 41 4.53 -10.06 9.38
CA GLN A 41 5.08 -9.06 8.45
C GLN A 41 3.98 -8.37 7.64
N MET A 42 2.93 -9.12 7.27
CA MET A 42 1.73 -8.55 6.67
C MET A 42 1.02 -7.60 7.64
N ALA A 43 0.92 -7.96 8.92
CA ALA A 43 0.35 -7.09 9.94
C ALA A 43 1.18 -5.81 10.15
N ALA A 44 2.51 -5.93 10.14
CA ALA A 44 3.40 -4.76 10.18
C ALA A 44 3.23 -3.85 8.95
N ALA A 45 3.00 -4.42 7.77
CA ALA A 45 2.68 -3.64 6.58
C ALA A 45 1.33 -2.92 6.71
N ASP A 46 0.31 -3.57 7.26
CA ASP A 46 -0.99 -2.93 7.53
C ASP A 46 -0.87 -1.78 8.52
N GLU A 47 -0.09 -1.98 9.58
CA GLU A 47 0.15 -0.96 10.58
C GLU A 47 0.88 0.24 9.96
N ALA A 48 1.88 0.00 9.10
CA ALA A 48 2.56 1.06 8.37
C ALA A 48 1.62 1.80 7.39
N ILE A 49 0.77 1.07 6.67
CA ILE A 49 -0.25 1.65 5.78
C ILE A 49 -1.25 2.50 6.57
N THR A 50 -1.75 1.98 7.69
CA THR A 50 -2.71 2.67 8.56
C THR A 50 -2.08 3.91 9.17
N ALA A 51 -0.85 3.80 9.70
CA ALA A 51 -0.12 4.94 10.24
C ALA A 51 0.18 6.00 9.18
N TRP A 52 0.41 5.59 7.92
CA TRP A 52 0.59 6.50 6.79
C TRP A 52 -0.70 7.23 6.41
N ASP A 53 -1.84 6.54 6.47
CA ASP A 53 -3.17 7.10 6.24
C ASP A 53 -3.59 8.07 7.36
N GLU A 54 -3.38 7.69 8.62
CA GLU A 54 -3.70 8.50 9.79
C GLU A 54 -2.81 9.74 9.96
N GLN A 55 -1.60 9.74 9.40
CA GLN A 55 -0.70 10.90 9.44
C GLN A 55 -1.26 12.11 8.67
N GLY A 56 -2.29 11.94 7.85
CA GLY A 56 -3.01 13.04 7.20
C GLY A 56 -2.20 13.75 6.10
N GLU A 57 -2.93 14.32 5.15
CA GLU A 57 -2.37 14.99 3.95
C GLU A 57 -1.32 16.07 4.31
N GLU A 58 -1.45 16.74 5.46
CA GLU A 58 -0.53 17.82 5.90
C GLU A 58 0.90 17.33 6.24
N GLU A 59 1.07 16.12 6.75
CA GLU A 59 2.40 15.52 6.95
C GLU A 59 2.93 14.87 5.67
N GLN A 60 2.05 14.39 4.80
CA GLN A 60 2.43 13.81 3.51
C GLN A 60 2.94 14.89 2.54
N ASP A 61 2.31 16.07 2.49
CA ASP A 61 2.76 17.21 1.68
C ASP A 61 4.17 17.67 2.11
N GLN A 62 4.45 17.70 3.42
CA GLN A 62 5.77 18.03 3.94
C GLN A 62 6.85 16.97 3.63
N ARG A 63 6.45 15.70 3.44
CA ARG A 63 7.34 14.61 3.05
C ARG A 63 7.52 14.50 1.54
N ALA A 64 6.59 14.98 0.73
CA ALA A 64 6.75 15.11 -0.72
C ALA A 64 7.95 16.00 -1.11
N PHE A 65 8.36 16.90 -0.21
CA PHE A 65 9.55 17.74 -0.35
C PHE A 65 10.84 17.13 0.26
N ARG A 66 10.79 15.94 0.88
CA ARG A 66 11.99 15.19 1.33
C ARG A 66 12.27 14.02 0.39
N ASP A 67 13.52 13.56 0.36
CA ASP A 67 13.87 12.29 -0.26
C ASP A 67 13.03 11.18 0.38
N ILE A 68 12.00 10.75 -0.34
CA ILE A 68 11.08 9.71 0.07
C ILE A 68 11.86 8.40 -0.03
N GLY A 69 12.01 7.69 1.09
CA GLY A 69 12.64 6.38 1.11
C GLY A 69 11.83 5.36 0.29
N PRO A 70 12.45 4.25 -0.17
CA PRO A 70 11.78 3.26 -1.03
C PRO A 70 10.52 2.64 -0.39
N LEU A 71 10.43 2.57 0.94
CA LEU A 71 9.21 2.14 1.64
C LEU A 71 8.08 3.17 1.49
N GLN A 72 8.40 4.45 1.59
CA GLN A 72 7.44 5.54 1.57
C GLN A 72 6.88 5.76 0.15
N GLU A 73 7.68 5.49 -0.90
CA GLU A 73 7.20 5.40 -2.29
C GLU A 73 6.13 4.31 -2.45
N LEU A 74 6.36 3.13 -1.87
CA LEU A 74 5.40 2.02 -1.91
C LEU A 74 4.11 2.34 -1.15
N LEU A 75 4.22 2.99 0.01
CA LEU A 75 3.06 3.43 0.81
C LEU A 75 2.23 4.47 0.05
N ALA A 76 2.87 5.45 -0.59
CA ALA A 76 2.19 6.44 -1.40
C ALA A 76 1.53 5.83 -2.65
N GLU A 77 2.17 4.87 -3.32
CA GLU A 77 1.56 4.14 -4.44
C GLU A 77 0.34 3.33 -3.98
N TYR A 78 0.45 2.65 -2.82
CA TYR A 78 -0.66 1.91 -2.23
C TYR A 78 -1.85 2.81 -1.93
N GLN A 79 -1.62 3.98 -1.32
CA GLN A 79 -2.69 4.91 -0.95
C GLN A 79 -3.41 5.45 -2.19
N ASN A 80 -2.65 5.93 -3.19
CA ASN A 80 -3.23 6.37 -4.46
C ASN A 80 -4.09 5.29 -5.14
N LEU A 81 -3.66 4.03 -5.06
CA LEU A 81 -4.42 2.90 -5.60
C LEU A 81 -5.67 2.59 -4.76
N ALA A 82 -5.55 2.64 -3.44
CA ALA A 82 -6.65 2.42 -2.51
C ALA A 82 -7.75 3.47 -2.68
N GLU A 83 -7.40 4.75 -2.82
CA GLU A 83 -8.34 5.83 -3.11
C GLU A 83 -9.07 5.62 -4.44
N GLN A 84 -8.34 5.25 -5.50
CA GLN A 84 -8.98 4.92 -6.80
C GLN A 84 -9.93 3.72 -6.69
N ILE A 85 -9.57 2.68 -5.94
CA ILE A 85 -10.45 1.52 -5.70
C ILE A 85 -11.70 1.96 -4.94
N TYR A 86 -11.54 2.81 -3.92
CA TYR A 86 -12.64 3.35 -3.14
C TYR A 86 -13.58 4.18 -4.02
N ASP A 87 -13.06 5.11 -4.81
CA ASP A 87 -13.82 5.94 -5.75
C ASP A 87 -14.63 5.10 -6.75
N ILE A 88 -14.02 4.06 -7.32
CA ILE A 88 -14.71 3.16 -8.26
C ILE A 88 -15.81 2.37 -7.56
N ARG A 89 -15.58 1.94 -6.31
CA ARG A 89 -16.60 1.24 -5.51
C ARG A 89 -17.74 2.16 -5.13
N ASP A 90 -17.45 3.38 -4.70
CA ASP A 90 -18.45 4.39 -4.32
C ASP A 90 -19.36 4.74 -5.50
N ARG A 91 -18.78 4.99 -6.68
CA ARG A 91 -19.54 5.22 -7.92
C ARG A 91 -20.44 4.08 -8.36
N ARG A 92 -20.18 2.85 -7.90
CA ARG A 92 -21.03 1.67 -8.17
C ARG A 92 -22.14 1.48 -7.14
N LEU A 93 -21.96 2.04 -5.95
CA LEU A 93 -22.92 1.99 -4.86
C LEU A 93 -23.94 3.13 -4.93
N SER A 94 -23.62 4.22 -5.64
CA SER A 94 -24.53 5.33 -5.97
C SER A 94 -25.39 5.08 -7.20
#